data_AF-A0A7X9Q9E0-F1
#
_entry.id   AF-A0A7X9Q9E0-F1
#
_cell.length_a   1.000
_cell.length_b   1.000
_cell.length_c   1.000
_cell.angle_alpha   90.00
_cell.angle_beta   90.00
_cell.angle_gamma   90.00
#
_symmetry.space_group_name_H-M   'P 1'
#
loop_
_entity.id
_entity.type
_entity.pdbx_description
1 polymer ?
#
loop_
_entity_poly.entity_id
_entity_poly.type
_entity_poly.pdbx_seq_one_letter_code
_entity_poly.pdbx_strand_id
1 'polypeptide(L)'
;VAALDRELKTSTFSLGKIKNNESLVSFTSFSNNDAIKWIIREVNKTKKQISYDVAQNLQYSVGNDAAILKNEIDKLIAYVDDENTIKNKDIESISTKSVNYSVFNMTDALLSLNINEAIKIAKNLLKNGEAEYMLFAMLLREFRISYYIKALLSENVNTNEIQKIVEIPPFAINKRINIIKKYSLNILLSAYQYCINTDYLFKSGQISQIGITERSIFGINCLLKKDK
;
A
#
# COMPACT_ATOMS: atom_id res chain seq x y z
N VAL A 1 18.93 -12.60 3.71
CA VAL A 1 19.10 -11.16 4.05
C VAL A 1 18.61 -10.85 5.45
N ALA A 2 17.34 -11.09 5.81
CA ALA A 2 16.86 -10.89 7.19
C ALA A 2 17.50 -11.82 8.24
N ALA A 3 17.97 -13.00 7.83
CA ALA A 3 18.75 -13.92 8.67
C ALA A 3 20.16 -13.37 8.97
N LEU A 4 20.82 -12.78 7.97
CA LEU A 4 22.12 -12.10 8.11
C LEU A 4 22.02 -10.87 9.01
N ASP A 5 20.94 -10.10 8.89
CA ASP A 5 20.71 -8.91 9.73
C ASP A 5 20.37 -9.26 11.19
N ARG A 6 19.83 -10.47 11.43
CA ARG A 6 19.64 -11.03 12.77
C ARG A 6 20.95 -11.57 13.37
N GLU A 7 21.77 -12.26 12.58
CA GLU A 7 23.10 -12.72 13.01
C GLU A 7 24.03 -11.55 13.32
N LEU A 8 23.96 -10.45 12.56
CA LEU A 8 24.75 -9.23 12.79
C LEU A 8 24.36 -8.48 14.07
N LYS A 9 23.12 -8.66 14.57
CA LYS A 9 22.68 -8.05 15.84
C LYS A 9 22.99 -8.91 17.07
N THR A 10 23.15 -10.22 16.92
CA THR A 10 23.43 -11.14 18.03
C THR A 10 24.92 -11.39 18.24
N SER A 11 25.76 -11.20 17.24
CA SER A 11 27.21 -11.27 17.40
C SER A 11 27.76 -9.97 17.98
N THR A 12 27.95 -9.92 19.30
CA THR A 12 28.87 -9.00 19.99
C THR A 12 30.33 -9.30 19.64
N PHE A 13 30.63 -9.50 18.36
CA PHE A 13 31.97 -9.73 17.82
C PHE A 13 32.40 -8.52 16.98
N SER A 14 32.78 -7.46 17.68
CA SER A 14 33.72 -6.43 17.22
C SER A 14 33.52 -5.82 15.82
N LEU A 15 32.34 -5.25 15.54
CA LEU A 15 32.21 -4.19 14.50
C LEU A 15 33.07 -2.94 14.82
N GLY A 16 33.60 -2.84 16.05
CA GLY A 16 34.50 -1.77 16.47
C GLY A 16 35.84 -1.72 15.72
N LYS A 17 36.29 -2.81 15.08
CA LYS A 17 37.56 -2.85 14.33
C LYS A 17 37.45 -2.36 12.87
N ILE A 18 36.26 -2.34 12.29
CA ILE A 18 36.03 -1.97 10.88
C ILE A 18 35.86 -0.44 10.72
N LYS A 19 35.65 0.30 11.82
CA LYS A 19 35.32 1.73 11.82
C LYS A 19 36.43 2.68 11.34
N ASN A 20 37.69 2.24 11.26
CA ASN A 20 38.80 3.19 11.11
C ASN A 20 39.28 3.44 9.66
N ASN A 21 38.86 2.66 8.65
CA ASN A 21 39.27 2.91 7.25
C ASN A 21 38.33 2.34 6.16
N GLU A 22 37.18 1.74 6.49
CA GLU A 22 36.28 1.15 5.49
C GLU A 22 34.89 1.81 5.51
N SER A 23 34.39 2.14 4.32
CA SER A 23 33.06 2.75 4.13
C SER A 23 32.01 1.65 4.00
N LEU A 24 31.11 1.55 4.97
CA LEU A 24 29.98 0.63 4.92
C LEU A 24 28.81 1.29 4.20
N VAL A 25 28.35 0.68 3.10
CA VAL A 25 27.21 1.16 2.31
C VAL A 25 26.06 0.15 2.43
N SER A 26 24.92 0.59 2.98
CA SER A 26 23.70 -0.21 3.05
C SER A 26 22.81 0.07 1.84
N PHE A 27 22.19 -0.98 1.30
CA PHE A 27 21.25 -0.93 0.17
C PHE A 27 19.81 -1.27 0.60
N THR A 28 19.46 -1.07 1.87
CA THR A 28 18.09 -1.26 2.36
C THR A 28 17.12 -0.25 1.74
N SER A 29 15.89 -0.65 1.45
CA SER A 29 14.83 0.26 1.02
C SER A 29 14.66 1.42 1.99
N PHE A 30 14.27 2.58 1.46
CA PHE A 30 14.09 3.77 2.28
C PHE A 30 12.95 3.61 3.30
N SER A 31 13.06 4.32 4.42
CA SER A 31 11.87 4.64 5.21
C SER A 31 10.94 5.53 4.38
N ASN A 32 9.63 5.57 4.69
CA ASN A 32 8.68 6.43 3.94
C ASN A 32 9.15 7.89 3.89
N ASN A 33 9.65 8.44 5.01
CA ASN A 33 10.11 9.82 5.07
C ASN A 33 11.42 10.04 4.30
N ASP A 34 12.33 9.07 4.33
CA ASP A 34 13.59 9.15 3.58
C ASP A 34 13.34 9.04 2.07
N ALA A 35 12.41 8.19 1.65
CA ALA A 35 11.97 8.09 0.25
C ALA A 35 11.41 9.43 -0.24
N ILE A 36 10.52 10.07 0.53
CA ILE A 36 9.95 11.38 0.16
C ILE A 36 11.04 12.44 0.01
N LYS A 37 11.95 12.54 0.98
CA LYS A 37 13.07 13.48 0.92
C LYS A 37 13.99 13.18 -0.25
N TRP A 38 14.24 11.91 -0.54
CA TRP A 38 15.07 11.47 -1.65
C TRP A 38 14.43 11.81 -3.00
N ILE A 39 13.12 11.54 -3.18
CA ILE A 39 12.36 11.94 -4.37
C ILE A 39 12.50 13.44 -4.64
N ILE A 40 12.26 14.28 -3.63
CA ILE A 40 12.36 15.75 -3.77
C ILE A 40 13.79 16.15 -4.17
N ARG A 41 14.81 15.54 -3.55
CA ARG A 41 16.22 15.81 -3.89
C ARG A 41 16.54 15.40 -5.33
N GLU A 42 16.10 14.23 -5.78
CA GLU A 42 16.35 13.77 -7.16
C GLU A 42 15.67 14.66 -8.19
N VAL A 43 14.41 15.08 -7.96
CA VAL A 43 13.72 16.01 -8.86
C VAL A 43 14.44 17.36 -8.92
N ASN A 44 14.87 17.89 -7.76
CA ASN A 44 15.56 19.18 -7.67
C ASN A 44 16.97 19.19 -8.28
N LYS A 45 17.57 18.03 -8.62
CA LYS A 45 18.80 17.97 -9.44
C LYS A 45 18.54 18.39 -10.89
N THR A 46 17.29 18.41 -11.31
CA THR A 46 16.85 18.87 -12.64
C THR A 46 16.27 20.29 -12.55
N LYS A 47 15.75 20.80 -13.67
CA LYS A 47 15.03 22.09 -13.70
C LYS A 47 13.56 21.95 -13.23
N LYS A 48 13.14 20.77 -12.79
CA LYS A 48 11.77 20.47 -12.35
C LYS A 48 11.59 20.64 -10.84
N GLN A 49 10.35 20.77 -10.41
CA GLN A 49 9.94 20.92 -9.02
C GLN A 49 8.81 19.94 -8.68
N ILE A 50 8.77 19.51 -7.43
CA ILE A 50 7.73 18.65 -6.88
C ILE A 50 7.43 19.11 -5.45
N SER A 51 6.16 19.25 -5.09
CA SER A 51 5.78 19.57 -3.70
C SER A 51 5.91 18.35 -2.79
N TYR A 52 5.97 18.57 -1.48
CA TYR A 52 6.06 17.47 -0.51
C TYR A 52 4.88 16.49 -0.62
N ASP A 53 3.65 17.01 -0.77
CA ASP A 53 2.45 16.18 -0.88
C ASP A 53 2.45 15.32 -2.16
N VAL A 54 2.95 15.87 -3.27
CA VAL A 54 3.04 15.15 -4.55
C VAL A 54 4.15 14.08 -4.47
N ALA A 55 5.28 14.38 -3.83
CA ALA A 55 6.33 13.40 -3.57
C ALA A 55 5.86 12.27 -2.64
N GLN A 56 5.04 12.59 -1.63
CA GLN A 56 4.40 11.61 -0.77
C GLN A 56 3.42 10.71 -1.54
N ASN A 57 2.65 11.26 -2.47
CA ASN A 57 1.79 10.46 -3.35
C ASN A 57 2.60 9.54 -4.27
N LEU A 58 3.72 10.02 -4.83
CA LEU A 58 4.62 9.19 -5.63
C LEU A 58 5.16 8.02 -4.80
N GLN A 59 5.72 8.31 -3.62
CA GLN A 59 6.22 7.29 -2.69
C GLN A 59 5.15 6.26 -2.35
N TYR A 60 3.93 6.70 -2.03
CA TYR A 60 2.86 5.79 -1.65
C TYR A 60 2.37 4.92 -2.81
N SER A 61 2.32 5.49 -4.03
CA SER A 61 1.84 4.77 -5.21
C SER A 61 2.87 3.77 -5.76
N VAL A 62 4.16 4.10 -5.67
CA VAL A 62 5.26 3.31 -6.26
C VAL A 62 5.96 2.42 -5.23
N GLY A 63 6.10 2.87 -3.99
CA GLY A 63 6.84 2.20 -2.92
C GLY A 63 8.14 2.91 -2.54
N ASN A 64 9.03 2.19 -1.86
CA ASN A 64 10.26 2.74 -1.25
C ASN A 64 11.56 2.23 -1.88
N ASP A 65 11.45 1.45 -2.95
CA ASP A 65 12.62 0.94 -3.66
C ASP A 65 13.27 2.09 -4.46
N ALA A 66 14.55 2.36 -4.20
CA ALA A 66 15.27 3.46 -4.81
C ALA A 66 15.38 3.34 -6.34
N ALA A 67 15.58 2.11 -6.85
CA ALA A 67 15.72 1.88 -8.28
C ALA A 67 14.38 2.06 -9.00
N ILE A 68 13.29 1.52 -8.42
CA ILE A 68 11.94 1.72 -8.96
C ILE A 68 11.58 3.21 -8.91
N LEU A 69 11.77 3.88 -7.78
CA LEU A 69 11.48 5.30 -7.65
C LEU A 69 12.30 6.13 -8.65
N LYS A 70 13.58 5.81 -8.88
CA LYS A 70 14.39 6.53 -9.88
C LYS A 70 13.77 6.44 -11.27
N ASN A 71 13.36 5.24 -11.69
CA ASN A 71 12.74 5.03 -12.98
C ASN A 71 11.41 5.80 -13.11
N GLU A 72 10.60 5.82 -12.06
CA GLU A 72 9.34 6.58 -12.05
C GLU A 72 9.57 8.10 -12.07
N ILE A 73 10.58 8.60 -11.35
CA ILE A 73 11.00 10.00 -11.37
C ILE A 73 11.45 10.40 -12.78
N ASP A 74 12.28 9.59 -13.44
CA ASP A 74 12.77 9.87 -14.79
C ASP A 74 11.63 9.88 -15.82
N LYS A 75 10.67 8.95 -15.70
CA LYS A 75 9.45 8.97 -16.52
C LYS A 75 8.64 10.24 -16.32
N LEU A 76 8.48 10.69 -15.07
CA LEU A 76 7.73 11.92 -14.78
C LEU A 76 8.44 13.17 -15.32
N ILE A 77 9.77 13.25 -15.16
CA ILE A 77 10.56 14.37 -15.70
C ILE A 77 10.42 14.44 -17.21
N ALA A 78 10.50 13.29 -17.90
CA ALA A 78 10.33 13.22 -19.35
C ALA A 78 8.88 13.54 -19.80
N TYR A 79 7.87 13.13 -19.03
CA TYR A 79 6.46 13.34 -19.35
C TYR A 79 6.02 14.81 -19.24
N VAL A 80 6.53 15.52 -18.23
CA VAL A 80 6.07 16.89 -17.91
C VAL A 80 6.72 17.95 -18.83
N ASP A 81 7.74 17.57 -19.62
CA ASP A 81 8.40 18.32 -20.70
C ASP A 81 8.61 19.83 -20.45
N ASP A 82 7.75 20.73 -20.93
CA ASP A 82 7.86 22.19 -20.72
C ASP A 82 7.31 22.68 -19.37
N GLU A 83 6.40 21.92 -18.75
CA GLU A 83 5.90 22.26 -17.42
C GLU A 83 7.04 22.06 -16.39
N ASN A 84 7.26 23.00 -15.48
CA ASN A 84 8.34 22.90 -14.50
C ASN A 84 7.93 22.20 -13.20
N THR A 85 6.65 21.84 -13.04
CA THR A 85 6.12 21.33 -11.77
C THR A 85 5.35 20.03 -11.98
N ILE A 86 5.83 18.95 -11.37
CA ILE A 86 5.16 17.66 -11.33
C ILE A 86 3.93 17.76 -10.41
N LYS A 87 2.79 17.28 -10.88
CA LYS A 87 1.49 17.29 -10.18
C LYS A 87 0.98 15.86 -9.97
N ASN A 88 -0.01 15.70 -9.09
CA ASN A 88 -0.64 14.40 -8.84
C ASN A 88 -1.23 13.74 -10.09
N LYS A 89 -1.81 14.54 -11.00
CA LYS A 89 -2.35 14.06 -12.28
C LYS A 89 -1.29 13.37 -13.14
N ASP A 90 -0.02 13.80 -13.06
CA ASP A 90 1.06 13.26 -13.88
C ASP A 90 1.46 11.88 -13.34
N ILE A 91 1.55 11.75 -12.01
CA ILE A 91 1.75 10.47 -11.31
C ILE A 91 0.64 9.48 -11.66
N GLU A 92 -0.62 9.92 -11.70
CA GLU A 92 -1.75 9.08 -12.09
C GLU A 92 -1.69 8.63 -13.55
N SER A 93 -1.13 9.47 -14.44
CA SER A 93 -1.10 9.23 -15.88
C SER A 93 0.01 8.28 -16.32
N ILE A 94 1.22 8.42 -15.79
CA ILE A 94 2.41 7.71 -16.32
C ILE A 94 3.08 6.76 -15.33
N SER A 95 2.84 6.92 -14.03
CA SER A 95 3.56 6.12 -13.04
C SER A 95 2.98 4.72 -12.89
N THR A 96 3.86 3.72 -12.86
CA THR A 96 3.48 2.34 -12.61
C THR A 96 3.16 2.16 -11.14
N LYS A 97 1.97 1.64 -10.84
CA LYS A 97 1.49 1.47 -9.46
C LYS A 97 2.02 0.17 -8.88
N SER A 98 2.48 0.24 -7.63
CA SER A 98 2.82 -0.95 -6.85
C SER A 98 1.61 -1.86 -6.65
N VAL A 99 1.87 -3.14 -6.41
CA VAL A 99 0.84 -4.13 -6.05
C VAL A 99 0.06 -3.66 -4.81
N ASN A 100 0.77 -3.18 -3.79
CA ASN A 100 0.18 -2.63 -2.56
C ASN A 100 -0.84 -1.53 -2.86
N TYR A 101 -0.47 -0.56 -3.70
CA TYR A 101 -1.36 0.55 -4.07
C TYR A 101 -2.57 0.07 -4.89
N SER A 102 -2.36 -0.87 -5.81
CA SER A 102 -3.44 -1.47 -6.59
C SER A 102 -4.42 -2.26 -5.72
N VAL A 103 -3.95 -3.05 -4.74
CA VAL A 103 -4.82 -3.75 -3.78
C VAL A 103 -5.56 -2.77 -2.88
N PHE A 104 -4.89 -1.69 -2.46
CA PHE A 104 -5.57 -0.60 -1.74
C PHE A 104 -6.74 -0.05 -2.57
N ASN A 105 -6.52 0.27 -3.86
CA ASN A 105 -7.58 0.76 -4.75
C ASN A 105 -8.68 -0.28 -5.02
N MET A 106 -8.32 -1.55 -5.16
CA MET A 106 -9.26 -2.67 -5.27
C MET A 106 -10.18 -2.73 -4.05
N THR A 107 -9.61 -2.57 -2.86
CA THR A 107 -10.37 -2.60 -1.60
C THR A 107 -11.25 -1.35 -1.45
N ASP A 108 -10.77 -0.17 -1.83
CA ASP A 108 -11.55 1.07 -1.88
C ASP A 108 -12.76 0.95 -2.80
N ALA A 109 -12.58 0.35 -3.99
CA ALA A 109 -13.65 0.10 -4.94
C ALA A 109 -14.69 -0.85 -4.35
N LEU A 110 -14.25 -1.93 -3.71
CA LEU A 110 -15.12 -2.90 -3.04
C LEU A 110 -15.91 -2.28 -1.88
N LEU A 111 -15.25 -1.52 -1.00
CA LEU A 111 -15.90 -0.76 0.08
C LEU A 111 -16.88 0.27 -0.46
N SER A 112 -16.68 0.78 -1.68
CA SER A 112 -17.62 1.69 -2.33
C SER A 112 -18.79 0.97 -3.02
N LEU A 113 -18.90 -0.35 -2.89
CA LEU A 113 -19.81 -1.24 -3.63
C LEU A 113 -19.65 -1.19 -5.16
N ASN A 114 -18.49 -0.72 -5.64
CA ASN A 114 -18.13 -0.79 -7.05
C ASN A 114 -17.40 -2.11 -7.34
N ILE A 115 -18.16 -3.20 -7.33
CA ILE A 115 -17.62 -4.55 -7.53
C ILE A 115 -16.96 -4.72 -8.91
N ASN A 116 -17.47 -4.05 -9.95
CA ASN A 116 -16.94 -4.14 -11.30
C ASN A 116 -15.49 -3.63 -11.35
N GLU A 117 -15.23 -2.48 -10.72
CA GLU A 117 -13.87 -1.93 -10.67
C GLU A 117 -12.96 -2.78 -9.77
N ALA A 118 -13.44 -3.28 -8.63
CA ALA A 118 -12.66 -4.18 -7.78
C ALA A 118 -12.21 -5.45 -8.54
N ILE A 119 -13.12 -6.11 -9.27
CA ILE A 119 -12.81 -7.30 -10.07
C ILE A 119 -11.86 -6.97 -11.21
N LYS A 120 -12.04 -5.82 -11.88
CA LYS A 120 -11.15 -5.38 -12.95
C LYS A 120 -9.72 -5.22 -12.44
N ILE A 121 -9.53 -4.57 -11.30
CA ILE A 121 -8.20 -4.40 -10.69
C ILE A 121 -7.62 -5.77 -10.29
N ALA A 122 -8.41 -6.63 -9.64
CA ALA A 122 -7.98 -7.98 -9.26
C ALA A 122 -7.48 -8.78 -10.48
N LYS A 123 -8.27 -8.82 -11.55
CA LYS A 123 -7.91 -9.53 -12.78
C LYS A 123 -6.67 -8.96 -13.46
N ASN A 124 -6.46 -7.65 -13.42
CA ASN A 124 -5.26 -7.03 -13.97
C ASN A 124 -4.02 -7.44 -13.17
N LEU A 125 -4.10 -7.49 -11.84
CA LEU A 125 -3.00 -7.96 -10.99
C LEU A 125 -2.65 -9.42 -11.29
N LEU A 126 -3.65 -10.30 -11.37
CA LEU A 126 -3.44 -11.72 -11.70
C LEU A 126 -2.85 -11.90 -13.09
N LYS A 127 -3.33 -11.15 -14.09
CA LYS A 127 -2.78 -11.16 -15.46
C LYS A 127 -1.33 -10.70 -15.52
N ASN A 128 -0.92 -9.80 -14.63
CA ASN A 128 0.46 -9.33 -14.52
C ASN A 128 1.38 -10.31 -13.78
N GLY A 129 0.88 -11.49 -13.39
CA GLY A 129 1.67 -12.55 -12.77
C GLY A 129 1.65 -12.56 -11.25
N GLU A 130 0.82 -11.72 -10.61
CA GLU A 130 0.68 -11.74 -9.17
C GLU A 130 0.07 -13.06 -8.70
N ALA A 131 0.65 -13.63 -7.64
CA ALA A 131 0.15 -14.89 -7.10
C ALA A 131 -1.24 -14.68 -6.48
N GLU A 132 -2.19 -15.52 -6.89
CA GLU A 132 -3.60 -15.48 -6.48
C GLU A 132 -3.77 -15.45 -4.95
N TYR A 133 -3.09 -16.32 -4.21
CA TYR A 133 -3.17 -16.32 -2.76
C TYR A 133 -2.54 -15.07 -2.12
N MET A 134 -1.48 -14.52 -2.72
CA MET A 134 -0.86 -13.29 -2.24
C MET A 134 -1.84 -12.12 -2.36
N LEU A 135 -2.55 -12.00 -3.48
CA LEU A 135 -3.57 -10.98 -3.69
C LEU A 135 -4.68 -11.08 -2.64
N PHE A 136 -5.18 -12.28 -2.37
CA PHE A 136 -6.15 -12.51 -1.28
C PHE A 136 -5.59 -12.16 0.10
N ALA A 137 -4.36 -12.54 0.42
CA ALA A 137 -3.73 -12.21 1.70
C ALA A 137 -3.59 -10.68 1.90
N MET A 138 -3.32 -9.95 0.82
CA MET A 138 -3.29 -8.49 0.82
C MET A 138 -4.69 -7.91 1.01
N LEU A 139 -5.73 -8.47 0.37
CA LEU A 139 -7.13 -8.08 0.61
C LEU A 139 -7.53 -8.28 2.08
N LEU A 140 -7.18 -9.42 2.68
CA LEU A 140 -7.40 -9.70 4.11
C LEU A 140 -6.74 -8.62 5.00
N ARG A 141 -5.49 -8.24 4.70
CA ARG A 141 -4.79 -7.15 5.40
C ARG A 141 -5.55 -5.82 5.27
N GLU A 142 -6.02 -5.48 4.08
CA GLU A 142 -6.74 -4.22 3.85
C GLU A 142 -8.07 -4.19 4.63
N PHE A 143 -8.81 -5.31 4.71
CA PHE A 143 -10.02 -5.38 5.54
C PHE A 143 -9.75 -5.29 7.05
N ARG A 144 -8.62 -5.84 7.51
CA ARG A 144 -8.15 -5.62 8.89
C ARG A 144 -7.93 -4.14 9.17
N ILE A 145 -7.25 -3.43 8.25
CA ILE A 145 -7.00 -1.99 8.36
C ILE A 145 -8.33 -1.23 8.36
N SER A 146 -9.27 -1.58 7.48
CA SER A 146 -10.59 -0.93 7.42
C SER A 146 -11.41 -1.12 8.70
N TYR A 147 -11.41 -2.32 9.27
CA TYR A 147 -12.02 -2.59 10.57
C TYR A 147 -11.35 -1.74 11.67
N TYR A 148 -10.02 -1.70 11.69
CA TYR A 148 -9.27 -0.94 12.70
C TYR A 148 -9.52 0.56 12.61
N ILE A 149 -9.56 1.14 11.41
CA ILE A 149 -9.96 2.53 11.18
C ILE A 149 -11.36 2.79 11.76
N LYS A 150 -12.33 1.88 11.52
CA LYS A 150 -13.69 2.04 12.06
C LYS A 150 -13.72 1.99 13.58
N ALA A 151 -12.95 1.10 14.20
CA ALA A 151 -12.85 0.99 15.66
C ALA A 151 -12.29 2.28 16.29
N LEU A 152 -11.21 2.83 15.72
CA LEU A 152 -10.63 4.10 16.18
C LEU A 152 -11.62 5.27 16.01
N LEU A 153 -12.36 5.30 14.90
CA LEU A 153 -13.42 6.30 14.69
C LEU A 153 -14.55 6.18 15.73
N SER A 154 -14.91 4.97 16.17
CA SER A 154 -15.91 4.79 17.24
C SER A 154 -15.40 5.21 18.62
N GLU A 155 -14.09 5.25 18.81
CA GLU A 155 -13.43 5.78 20.02
C GLU A 155 -13.17 7.29 19.94
N ASN A 156 -13.69 7.98 18.90
CA ASN A 156 -13.50 9.40 18.65
C ASN A 156 -12.03 9.82 18.44
N VAL A 157 -11.15 8.90 18.04
CA VAL A 157 -9.77 9.21 17.67
C VAL A 157 -9.76 10.13 16.44
N ASN A 158 -8.94 11.18 16.47
CA ASN A 158 -8.94 12.15 15.38
C ASN A 158 -8.30 11.57 14.10
N THR A 159 -8.70 12.09 12.94
CA THR A 159 -8.22 11.61 11.64
C THR A 159 -6.70 11.68 11.48
N ASN A 160 -6.04 12.69 12.06
CA ASN A 160 -4.59 12.87 11.95
C ASN A 160 -3.82 11.81 12.76
N GLU A 161 -4.35 11.38 13.91
CA GLU A 161 -3.83 10.29 14.71
C GLU A 161 -4.06 8.96 14.01
N ILE A 162 -5.26 8.72 13.49
CA ILE A 162 -5.56 7.52 12.67
C ILE A 162 -4.56 7.41 11.51
N GLN A 163 -4.32 8.51 10.79
CA GLN A 163 -3.36 8.55 9.68
C GLN A 163 -1.96 8.09 10.11
N LYS A 164 -1.47 8.58 11.26
CA LYS A 164 -0.16 8.19 11.79
C LYS A 164 -0.10 6.73 12.19
N ILE A 165 -1.18 6.22 12.79
CA ILE A 165 -1.29 4.82 13.25
C ILE A 165 -1.30 3.86 12.07
N VAL A 166 -2.04 4.16 11.00
CA VAL A 166 -2.16 3.26 9.84
C VAL A 166 -1.07 3.46 8.78
N GLU A 167 -0.25 4.49 8.93
CA GLU A 167 0.84 4.85 8.01
C GLU A 167 0.40 5.05 6.54
N ILE A 168 -0.81 5.59 6.35
CA ILE A 168 -1.38 5.92 5.02
C ILE A 168 -1.33 7.44 4.82
N PRO A 169 -0.96 7.97 3.64
CA PRO A 169 -0.93 9.42 3.39
C PRO A 169 -2.29 10.11 3.55
N PRO A 170 -2.31 11.44 3.84
CA PRO A 170 -3.54 12.20 4.08
C PRO A 170 -4.59 12.04 2.97
N PHE A 171 -4.19 12.13 1.70
CA PHE A 171 -5.12 12.08 0.57
C PHE A 171 -5.82 10.71 0.46
N ALA A 172 -5.08 9.62 0.69
CA ALA A 172 -5.59 8.26 0.60
C ALA A 172 -6.44 7.91 1.83
N ILE A 173 -5.99 8.28 3.03
CA ILE A 173 -6.72 7.96 4.27
C ILE A 173 -8.04 8.71 4.35
N ASN A 174 -8.10 9.98 3.93
CA ASN A 174 -9.31 10.78 4.02
C ASN A 174 -10.43 10.19 3.15
N LYS A 175 -10.09 9.75 1.94
CA LYS A 175 -11.02 9.03 1.07
C LYS A 175 -11.53 7.75 1.74
N ARG A 176 -10.62 6.93 2.27
CA ARG A 176 -10.98 5.67 2.94
C ARG A 176 -11.85 5.89 4.19
N ILE A 177 -11.53 6.86 5.02
CA ILE A 177 -12.32 7.23 6.20
C ILE A 177 -13.74 7.64 5.79
N ASN A 178 -13.89 8.45 4.73
CA ASN A 178 -15.21 8.88 4.26
C ASN A 178 -16.08 7.71 3.76
N ILE A 179 -15.46 6.65 3.23
CA ILE A 179 -16.15 5.42 2.86
C ILE A 179 -16.50 4.62 4.13
N ILE A 180 -15.52 4.39 5.01
CA ILE A 180 -15.65 3.57 6.23
C ILE A 180 -16.67 4.13 7.22
N LYS A 181 -16.77 5.45 7.35
CA LYS A 181 -17.73 6.11 8.25
C LYS A 181 -19.17 5.67 8.01
N LYS A 182 -19.50 5.32 6.77
CA LYS A 182 -20.84 4.89 6.34
C LYS A 182 -21.21 3.46 6.78
N TYR A 183 -20.23 2.66 7.19
CA TYR A 183 -20.45 1.28 7.61
C TYR A 183 -20.54 1.16 9.13
N SER A 184 -21.31 0.20 9.63
CA SER A 184 -21.29 -0.22 11.03
C SER A 184 -19.99 -0.94 11.38
N LEU A 185 -19.61 -0.90 12.66
CA LEU A 185 -18.45 -1.66 13.14
C LEU A 185 -18.63 -3.17 12.92
N ASN A 186 -19.84 -3.66 13.14
CA ASN A 186 -20.19 -5.08 13.03
C ASN A 186 -20.07 -5.61 11.60
N ILE A 187 -20.46 -4.83 10.58
CA ILE A 187 -20.34 -5.31 9.20
C ILE A 187 -18.89 -5.40 8.74
N LEU A 188 -18.04 -4.44 9.15
CA LEU A 188 -16.61 -4.48 8.82
C LEU A 188 -15.89 -5.60 9.58
N LEU A 189 -16.31 -5.87 10.83
CA LEU A 189 -15.84 -7.05 11.56
C LEU A 189 -16.25 -8.34 10.85
N SER A 190 -17.51 -8.44 10.40
CA SER A 190 -18.02 -9.61 9.68
C SER A 190 -17.26 -9.84 8.36
N ALA A 191 -16.97 -8.77 7.61
CA ALA A 191 -16.16 -8.84 6.39
C ALA A 191 -14.72 -9.31 6.69
N TYR A 192 -14.09 -8.79 7.75
CA TYR A 192 -12.77 -9.21 8.16
C TYR A 192 -12.75 -10.68 8.62
N GLN A 193 -13.71 -11.11 9.43
CA GLN A 193 -13.87 -12.50 9.86
C GLN A 193 -14.13 -13.44 8.68
N TYR A 194 -14.89 -13.01 7.68
CA TYR A 194 -15.07 -13.78 6.45
C TYR A 194 -13.74 -14.02 5.73
N CYS A 195 -12.86 -13.02 5.66
CA CYS A 195 -11.52 -13.20 5.11
C CYS A 195 -10.68 -14.16 5.96
N ILE A 196 -10.70 -14.05 7.30
CA ILE A 196 -9.98 -14.97 8.20
C ILE A 196 -10.45 -16.41 7.98
N ASN A 197 -11.76 -16.63 7.93
CA ASN A 197 -12.31 -17.95 7.69
C ASN A 197 -11.90 -18.48 6.31
N THR A 198 -11.92 -17.64 5.27
CA THR A 198 -11.47 -18.04 3.93
C THR A 198 -9.99 -18.45 3.93
N ASP A 199 -9.13 -17.71 4.64
CA ASP A 199 -7.72 -18.05 4.81
C ASP A 199 -7.52 -19.40 5.51
N TYR A 200 -8.31 -19.66 6.56
CA TYR A 200 -8.32 -20.95 7.25
C TYR A 200 -8.73 -22.10 6.33
N LEU A 201 -9.85 -21.95 5.60
CA LEU A 201 -10.35 -22.96 4.66
C LEU A 201 -9.31 -23.26 3.57
N PHE A 202 -8.56 -22.25 3.12
CA PHE A 202 -7.50 -22.44 2.14
C PHE A 202 -6.33 -23.24 2.72
N LYS A 203 -5.83 -22.83 3.90
CA LYS A 203 -4.71 -23.50 4.58
C LYS A 203 -5.05 -24.92 5.03
N SER A 204 -6.31 -25.22 5.28
CA SER A 204 -6.80 -26.58 5.59
C SER A 204 -7.08 -27.44 4.34
N GLY A 205 -6.87 -26.90 3.14
CA GLY A 205 -7.09 -27.61 1.87
C GLY A 205 -8.56 -27.77 1.48
N GLN A 206 -9.48 -27.08 2.15
CA GLN A 206 -10.93 -27.16 1.89
C GLN A 206 -11.38 -26.28 0.72
N ILE A 207 -10.59 -25.28 0.32
CA ILE A 207 -10.83 -24.48 -0.87
C ILE A 207 -9.56 -24.39 -1.73
N SER A 208 -9.77 -24.32 -3.05
CA SER A 208 -8.68 -24.13 -4.02
C SER A 208 -8.13 -22.71 -3.94
N GLN A 209 -6.84 -22.56 -4.32
CA GLN A 209 -6.24 -21.26 -4.56
C GLN A 209 -6.95 -20.52 -5.70
N ILE A 210 -7.32 -21.24 -6.76
CA ILE A 210 -7.89 -20.65 -7.98
C ILE A 210 -9.23 -20.00 -7.63
N GLY A 211 -9.37 -18.71 -7.91
CA GLY A 211 -10.59 -17.96 -7.68
C GLY A 211 -10.86 -17.58 -6.23
N ILE A 212 -9.91 -17.79 -5.32
CA ILE A 212 -10.06 -17.41 -3.91
C ILE A 212 -10.28 -15.89 -3.77
N THR A 213 -9.55 -15.08 -4.54
CA THR A 213 -9.67 -13.62 -4.49
C THR A 213 -11.04 -13.18 -4.96
N GLU A 214 -11.50 -13.65 -6.14
CA GLU A 214 -12.82 -13.27 -6.65
C GLU A 214 -13.94 -13.74 -5.74
N ARG A 215 -13.87 -14.99 -5.25
CA ARG A 215 -14.83 -15.50 -4.26
C ARG A 215 -14.90 -14.57 -3.05
N SER A 216 -13.76 -14.12 -2.54
CA SER A 216 -13.74 -13.20 -1.42
C SER A 216 -14.33 -11.83 -1.73
N ILE A 217 -14.00 -11.26 -2.89
CA ILE A 217 -14.60 -10.00 -3.36
C ILE A 217 -16.13 -10.11 -3.39
N PHE A 218 -16.68 -11.18 -3.97
CA PHE A 218 -18.13 -11.39 -4.02
C PHE A 218 -18.74 -11.57 -2.63
N GLY A 219 -18.16 -12.44 -1.79
CA GLY A 219 -18.66 -12.72 -0.46
C GLY A 219 -18.69 -11.47 0.43
N ILE A 220 -17.62 -10.68 0.38
CA ILE A 220 -17.53 -9.43 1.13
C ILE A 220 -18.52 -8.40 0.59
N ASN A 221 -18.66 -8.24 -0.73
CA ASN A 221 -19.65 -7.33 -1.31
C ASN A 221 -21.08 -7.67 -0.85
N CYS A 222 -21.43 -8.95 -0.77
CA CYS A 222 -22.72 -9.40 -0.22
C CYS A 222 -22.89 -9.03 1.25
N LEU A 223 -21.84 -9.11 2.07
CA LEU A 223 -21.89 -8.67 3.46
C LEU A 223 -22.07 -7.15 3.54
N LEU A 224 -21.24 -6.37 2.84
CA LEU A 224 -21.29 -4.91 2.85
C LEU A 224 -22.66 -4.35 2.40
N LYS A 225 -23.35 -5.04 1.47
CA LYS A 225 -24.70 -4.68 1.05
C LYS A 225 -25.76 -4.83 2.13
N LYS A 226 -25.55 -5.65 3.17
CA LYS A 226 -26.54 -5.84 4.26
C LYS A 226 -26.60 -4.66 5.23
N ASP A 227 -25.60 -3.80 5.20
CA ASP A 227 -25.48 -2.63 6.08
C ASP A 227 -26.07 -1.36 5.45
N LYS A 228 -26.51 -1.44 4.19
CA LYS A 228 -27.21 -0.38 3.45
C LYS A 228 -28.65 -0.76 3.20
#